data_AF-A0A7H0Y297-F1
#
_entry.id   AF-A0A7H0Y297-F1
#
_cell.length_a   1.000
_cell.length_b   1.000
_cell.length_c   1.000
_cell.angle_alpha   90.00
_cell.angle_beta   90.00
_cell.angle_gamma   90.00
#
_symmetry.space_group_name_H-M   'P 1'
#
loop_
_entity.id
_entity.type
_entity.pdbx_description
1 polymer ?
#
loop_
_entity_poly.entity_id
_entity_poly.type
_entity_poly.pdbx_seq_one_letter_code
_entity_poly.pdbx_strand_id
1 'polypeptide(L)'
;MSTIEEPYWTLGKASEYLKQEKGLNIPVVTLRTWFNALEKYKVHTLSRTEHKRERVLFQLEIDIVIFWHQQKELYGKNLSAEFMAKAVQKQFEGKLNYYDINQQTSNSSELVTIDRFIEKVNDEFDDRIELMKEEMRQYKEELLQEFENRTRLALPDPEVRKQEEAERAKEAAEKAKAEEEREKERQKEAELLIRSYQVDIHITEMRLKNELKREAEEEWAKDPAKIGFILKREDTAKKVQFINDYVDKHLPERMEKKFKE
;
A
#
# COMPACT_ATOMS: atom_id res chain seq x y z
N MET A 1 -25.08 -24.22 -7.68
CA MET A 1 -25.25 -23.55 -6.38
C MET A 1 -25.99 -24.52 -5.47
N SER A 2 -25.30 -25.17 -4.54
CA SER A 2 -25.97 -26.04 -3.56
C SER A 2 -26.85 -25.17 -2.68
N THR A 3 -28.16 -25.37 -2.74
CA THR A 3 -29.11 -24.88 -1.75
C THR A 3 -28.76 -25.55 -0.42
N ILE A 4 -28.14 -24.78 0.48
CA ILE A 4 -27.99 -25.18 1.87
C ILE A 4 -29.42 -25.15 2.43
N GLU A 5 -30.08 -26.30 2.49
CA GLU A 5 -31.35 -26.41 3.21
C GLU A 5 -31.05 -26.15 4.69
N GLU A 6 -31.46 -24.99 5.19
CA GLU A 6 -31.34 -24.68 6.61
C GLU A 6 -32.11 -25.73 7.42
N PRO A 7 -31.52 -26.28 8.50
CA PRO A 7 -32.19 -27.28 9.31
C PRO A 7 -33.45 -26.66 9.92
N TYR A 8 -34.60 -27.27 9.64
CA TYR A 8 -35.87 -26.86 10.20
C TYR A 8 -36.43 -27.96 11.10
N TRP A 9 -37.09 -27.56 12.19
CA TRP A 9 -37.68 -28.45 13.16
C TRP A 9 -39.20 -28.24 13.23
N THR A 10 -39.95 -29.33 13.14
CA THR A 10 -41.34 -29.33 13.62
C THR A 10 -41.37 -29.21 15.15
N LEU A 11 -42.47 -28.74 15.75
CA LEU A 11 -42.62 -28.65 17.21
C LEU A 11 -42.27 -29.94 17.98
N GLY A 12 -42.56 -31.11 17.42
CA GLY A 12 -42.18 -32.41 18.01
C GLY A 12 -40.67 -32.63 18.01
N LYS A 13 -40.05 -32.56 16.83
CA LYS A 13 -38.59 -32.67 16.66
C LYS A 13 -37.82 -31.62 17.45
N ALA A 14 -38.35 -30.41 17.60
CA ALA A 14 -37.74 -29.36 18.40
C ALA A 14 -37.70 -29.71 19.90
N SER A 15 -38.77 -30.31 20.44
CA SER A 15 -38.81 -30.78 21.83
C SER A 15 -37.79 -31.89 22.09
N GLU A 16 -37.65 -32.84 21.15
CA GLU A 16 -36.64 -33.90 21.22
C GLU A 16 -35.21 -33.34 21.13
N TYR A 17 -34.96 -32.42 20.20
CA TYR A 17 -33.67 -31.75 20.03
C TYR A 17 -33.25 -30.99 21.28
N LEU A 18 -34.16 -30.22 21.88
CA LEU A 18 -33.90 -29.49 23.12
C LEU A 18 -33.56 -30.43 24.29
N LYS A 19 -34.18 -31.61 24.34
CA LYS A 19 -33.91 -32.62 25.36
C LYS A 19 -32.55 -33.29 25.17
N GLN A 20 -32.21 -33.68 23.94
CA GLN A 20 -30.99 -34.44 23.63
C GLN A 20 -29.74 -33.55 23.60
N GLU A 21 -29.80 -32.42 22.89
CA GLU A 21 -28.64 -31.58 22.60
C GLU A 21 -28.44 -30.45 23.62
N LYS A 22 -29.54 -29.98 24.24
CA LYS A 22 -29.50 -28.86 25.19
C LYS A 22 -29.84 -29.26 26.63
N GLY A 23 -30.20 -30.53 26.88
CA GLY A 23 -30.58 -31.02 28.20
C GLY A 23 -31.86 -30.38 28.77
N LEU A 24 -32.66 -29.70 27.95
CA LEU A 24 -33.86 -28.98 28.37
C LEU A 24 -35.11 -29.82 28.09
N ASN A 25 -35.80 -30.26 29.14
CA ASN A 25 -37.02 -31.05 29.01
C ASN A 25 -38.25 -30.13 28.91
N ILE A 26 -38.55 -29.65 27.69
CA ILE A 26 -39.70 -28.77 27.43
C ILE A 26 -40.75 -29.55 26.62
N PRO A 27 -41.95 -29.80 27.17
CA PRO A 27 -43.02 -30.49 26.44
C PRO A 27 -43.49 -29.71 25.21
N VAL A 28 -43.91 -30.43 24.16
CA VAL A 28 -44.46 -29.86 22.91
C VAL A 28 -45.64 -28.90 23.18
N VAL A 29 -46.47 -29.22 24.17
CA VAL A 29 -47.61 -28.37 24.58
C VAL A 29 -47.12 -27.02 25.10
N THR A 30 -46.04 -27.02 25.89
CA THR A 30 -45.43 -25.80 26.45
C THR A 30 -44.84 -24.92 25.35
N LEU A 31 -44.13 -25.50 24.38
CA LEU A 31 -43.63 -24.78 23.21
C LEU A 31 -44.78 -24.11 22.46
N ARG A 32 -45.85 -24.87 22.20
CA ARG A 32 -47.05 -24.34 21.54
C ARG A 32 -47.65 -23.16 22.30
N THR A 33 -47.74 -23.25 23.63
CA THR A 33 -48.27 -22.16 24.47
C THR A 33 -47.39 -20.91 24.40
N TRP A 34 -46.07 -21.05 24.40
CA TRP A 34 -45.15 -19.90 24.32
C TRP A 34 -45.24 -19.19 22.98
N PHE A 35 -45.23 -19.94 21.87
CA PHE A 35 -45.40 -19.33 20.55
C PHE A 35 -46.79 -18.75 20.33
N ASN A 36 -47.85 -19.37 20.88
CA ASN A 36 -49.19 -18.76 20.89
C ASN A 36 -49.21 -17.42 21.65
N ALA A 37 -48.44 -17.30 22.73
CA ALA A 37 -48.32 -16.04 23.44
C ALA A 37 -47.59 -14.99 22.60
N LEU A 38 -46.48 -15.36 21.94
CA LEU A 38 -45.76 -14.47 21.03
C LEU A 38 -46.65 -13.99 19.87
N GLU A 39 -47.46 -14.88 19.30
CA GLU A 39 -48.46 -14.53 18.29
C GLU A 39 -49.54 -13.58 18.86
N LYS A 40 -50.08 -13.90 20.06
CA LYS A 40 -51.10 -13.09 20.73
C LYS A 40 -50.64 -11.64 21.02
N TYR A 41 -49.38 -11.48 21.42
CA TYR A 41 -48.79 -10.17 21.71
C TYR A 41 -48.16 -9.50 20.49
N LYS A 42 -48.40 -10.03 19.28
CA LYS A 42 -47.92 -9.50 18.00
C LYS A 42 -46.39 -9.36 17.91
N VAL A 43 -45.66 -10.25 18.58
CA VAL A 43 -44.20 -10.21 18.63
C VAL A 43 -43.58 -11.09 17.54
N HIS A 44 -44.10 -12.30 17.35
CA HIS A 44 -43.52 -13.24 16.39
C HIS A 44 -44.56 -14.27 15.92
N THR A 45 -44.54 -14.61 14.63
CA THR A 45 -45.43 -15.61 14.01
C THR A 45 -44.62 -16.73 13.36
N LEU A 46 -45.00 -17.98 13.65
CA LEU A 46 -44.31 -19.15 13.12
C LEU A 46 -44.68 -19.44 11.66
N SER A 47 -43.68 -19.74 10.85
CA SER A 47 -43.84 -20.27 9.50
C SER A 47 -44.54 -21.62 9.51
N ARG A 48 -45.22 -21.96 8.41
CA ARG A 48 -45.95 -23.23 8.25
C ARG A 48 -45.52 -23.95 6.97
N THR A 49 -45.51 -25.27 7.01
CA THR A 49 -45.29 -26.08 5.79
C THR A 49 -46.46 -25.97 4.82
N GLU A 50 -46.16 -25.95 3.52
CA GLU A 50 -47.11 -25.76 2.42
C GLU A 50 -48.24 -26.81 2.41
N HIS A 51 -47.92 -28.07 2.75
CA HIS A 51 -48.87 -29.18 2.61
C HIS A 51 -49.60 -29.60 3.90
N LYS A 52 -49.00 -29.41 5.08
CA LYS A 52 -49.57 -29.88 6.35
C LYS A 52 -49.98 -28.77 7.31
N ARG A 53 -49.71 -27.50 6.96
CA ARG A 53 -49.88 -26.33 7.82
C ARG A 53 -49.21 -26.50 9.20
N GLU A 54 -48.23 -27.40 9.30
CA GLU A 54 -47.50 -27.68 10.52
C GLU A 54 -46.55 -26.52 10.79
N ARG A 55 -46.49 -26.10 12.05
CA ARG A 55 -45.58 -25.04 12.49
C ARG A 55 -44.13 -25.51 12.42
N VAL A 56 -43.31 -24.71 11.75
CA VAL A 56 -41.89 -24.94 11.54
C VAL A 56 -41.09 -23.93 12.37
N LEU A 57 -40.03 -24.43 12.98
CA LEU A 57 -39.08 -23.67 13.78
C LEU A 57 -37.73 -23.73 13.08
N PHE A 58 -37.09 -22.58 12.92
CA PHE A 58 -35.70 -22.46 12.51
C PHE A 58 -34.84 -22.20 13.74
N GLN A 59 -33.56 -21.93 13.52
CA GLN A 59 -32.61 -21.70 14.60
C GLN A 59 -33.04 -20.53 15.52
N LEU A 60 -33.63 -19.48 14.95
CA LEU A 60 -34.13 -18.33 15.71
C LEU A 60 -35.17 -18.76 16.75
N GLU A 61 -36.12 -19.60 16.37
CA GLU A 61 -37.20 -20.06 17.25
C GLU A 61 -36.65 -20.97 18.36
N ILE A 62 -35.62 -21.76 18.07
CA ILE A 62 -34.90 -22.53 19.09
C ILE A 62 -34.23 -21.58 20.10
N ASP A 63 -33.58 -20.52 19.63
CA ASP A 63 -32.91 -19.54 20.50
C ASP A 63 -33.92 -18.78 21.38
N ILE A 64 -35.09 -18.42 20.82
CA ILE A 64 -36.20 -17.80 21.57
C ILE A 64 -36.68 -18.73 22.68
N VAL A 65 -36.83 -20.03 22.41
CA VAL A 65 -37.26 -21.02 23.41
C VAL A 65 -36.24 -21.19 24.53
N ILE A 66 -34.95 -21.24 24.18
CA ILE A 66 -33.85 -21.32 25.17
C ILE A 66 -33.87 -20.09 26.06
N PHE A 67 -33.95 -18.90 25.46
CA PHE A 67 -34.04 -17.64 26.21
C PHE A 67 -35.27 -17.62 27.13
N TRP A 68 -36.44 -18.00 26.62
CA TRP A 68 -37.67 -18.04 27.40
C TRP A 68 -37.57 -18.99 28.61
N HIS A 69 -36.94 -20.15 28.43
CA HIS A 69 -36.69 -21.09 29.52
C HIS A 69 -35.74 -20.49 30.57
N GLN A 70 -34.62 -19.90 30.16
CA GLN A 70 -33.65 -19.28 31.07
C GLN A 70 -34.27 -18.16 31.90
N GLN A 71 -35.08 -17.31 31.29
CA GLN A 71 -35.77 -16.22 32.00
C GLN A 71 -36.76 -16.76 33.05
N LYS A 72 -37.48 -17.86 32.76
CA LYS A 72 -38.36 -18.52 33.73
C LYS A 72 -37.62 -19.16 34.90
N GLU A 73 -36.41 -19.64 34.69
CA GLU A 73 -35.55 -20.15 35.78
C GLU A 73 -35.00 -18.99 36.64
N LEU A 74 -34.59 -17.88 36.04
CA LEU A 74 -33.99 -16.73 36.74
C LEU A 74 -34.99 -15.92 37.58
N TYR A 75 -36.18 -15.63 37.04
CA TYR A 75 -37.17 -14.75 37.68
C TYR A 75 -38.40 -15.49 38.24
N GLY A 76 -38.38 -16.83 38.18
CA GLY A 76 -39.42 -17.70 38.70
C GLY A 76 -40.53 -18.04 37.70
N LYS A 77 -41.22 -19.17 37.94
CA LYS A 77 -42.17 -19.80 36.99
C LYS A 77 -43.42 -18.96 36.70
N ASN A 78 -43.70 -17.94 37.51
CA ASN A 78 -44.90 -17.09 37.49
C ASN A 78 -44.78 -15.85 36.58
N LEU A 79 -43.71 -15.71 35.80
CA LEU A 79 -43.60 -14.63 34.82
C LEU A 79 -44.79 -14.61 33.85
N SER A 80 -45.39 -13.42 33.70
CA SER A 80 -46.48 -13.19 32.75
C SER A 80 -45.99 -13.42 31.32
N ALA A 81 -46.84 -14.05 30.50
CA ALA A 81 -46.56 -14.27 29.09
C ALA A 81 -46.38 -12.94 28.31
N GLU A 82 -47.00 -11.86 28.77
CA GLU A 82 -46.83 -10.52 28.20
C GLU A 82 -45.41 -9.98 28.44
N PHE A 83 -44.93 -10.12 29.69
CA PHE A 83 -43.59 -9.67 30.05
C PHE A 83 -42.53 -10.45 29.25
N MET A 84 -42.71 -11.76 29.15
CA MET A 84 -41.85 -12.62 28.35
C MET A 84 -41.85 -12.26 26.86
N ALA A 85 -43.02 -11.95 26.29
CA ALA A 85 -43.12 -11.50 24.90
C ALA A 85 -42.36 -10.18 24.66
N LYS A 86 -42.48 -9.20 25.56
CA LYS A 86 -41.70 -7.94 25.50
C LYS A 86 -40.19 -8.18 25.68
N ALA A 87 -39.81 -9.11 26.58
CA ALA A 87 -38.41 -9.48 26.78
C ALA A 87 -37.80 -10.11 25.52
N VAL A 88 -38.54 -10.99 24.84
CA VAL A 88 -38.16 -11.56 23.54
C VAL A 88 -38.05 -10.47 22.48
N GLN A 89 -39.04 -9.56 22.40
CA GLN A 89 -39.02 -8.46 21.44
C GLN A 89 -37.76 -7.60 21.57
N LYS A 90 -37.36 -7.29 22.81
CA LYS A 90 -36.15 -6.50 23.09
C LYS A 90 -34.87 -7.27 22.80
N GLN A 91 -34.81 -8.57 23.13
CA GLN A 91 -33.60 -9.38 22.97
C GLN A 91 -33.31 -9.72 21.50
N PHE A 92 -34.36 -9.87 20.67
CA PHE A 92 -34.26 -10.30 19.28
C PHE A 92 -34.71 -9.20 18.30
N GLU A 93 -34.53 -7.93 18.66
CA GLU A 93 -34.91 -6.77 17.86
C GLU A 93 -34.35 -6.85 16.43
N GLY A 94 -35.19 -6.58 15.42
CA GLY A 94 -34.83 -6.63 14.00
C GLY A 94 -34.80 -8.01 13.35
N LYS A 95 -34.99 -9.11 14.11
CA LYS A 95 -35.04 -10.50 13.57
C LYS A 95 -36.42 -11.14 13.63
N LEU A 96 -37.37 -10.52 14.34
CA LEU A 96 -38.71 -11.07 14.56
C LEU A 96 -39.68 -10.62 13.48
N ASN A 97 -40.51 -11.55 13.01
CA ASN A 97 -41.55 -11.29 12.01
C ASN A 97 -42.94 -11.55 12.61
N TYR A 98 -43.89 -10.62 12.42
CA TYR A 98 -45.30 -10.81 12.77
C TYR A 98 -46.19 -10.56 11.56
N TYR A 99 -47.12 -11.48 11.30
CA TYR A 99 -48.18 -11.33 10.31
C TYR A 99 -49.50 -11.91 10.85
N ASP A 100 -50.61 -11.20 10.64
CA ASP A 100 -51.92 -11.57 11.18
C ASP A 100 -52.61 -12.61 10.29
N ILE A 101 -52.59 -13.87 10.71
CA ILE A 101 -53.20 -14.99 9.96
C ILE A 101 -54.74 -14.93 10.02
N ASN A 102 -55.34 -14.24 11.00
CA ASN A 102 -56.78 -14.26 11.24
C ASN A 102 -57.56 -13.16 10.50
N GLN A 103 -56.90 -12.21 9.84
CA GLN A 103 -57.57 -11.23 8.98
C GLN A 103 -58.05 -11.81 7.63
N GLN A 104 -57.79 -13.09 7.35
CA GLN A 104 -58.20 -13.74 6.09
C GLN A 104 -59.47 -14.61 6.19
N THR A 105 -60.12 -14.75 7.35
CA THR A 105 -61.27 -15.68 7.49
C THR A 105 -62.65 -15.03 7.64
N SER A 106 -62.76 -13.70 7.59
CA SER A 106 -64.07 -13.02 7.65
C SER A 106 -64.15 -11.91 6.61
N ASN A 107 -64.26 -12.30 5.34
CA ASN A 107 -65.01 -11.61 4.27
C ASN A 107 -64.76 -12.38 2.96
N SER A 108 -65.50 -13.45 2.76
CA SER A 108 -65.64 -14.07 1.45
C SER A 108 -66.47 -13.16 0.56
N SER A 109 -65.82 -12.39 -0.32
CA SER A 109 -66.28 -11.99 -1.67
C SER A 109 -65.60 -10.69 -2.12
N GLU A 110 -64.27 -10.68 -2.20
CA GLU A 110 -63.55 -9.97 -3.25
C GLU A 110 -62.12 -10.53 -3.25
N LEU A 111 -61.83 -11.37 -4.24
CA LEU A 111 -60.47 -11.71 -4.61
C LEU A 111 -59.80 -10.44 -5.14
N VAL A 112 -59.32 -9.58 -4.25
CA VAL A 112 -58.11 -8.82 -4.51
C VAL A 112 -57.00 -9.82 -4.26
N THR A 113 -56.64 -10.56 -5.31
CA THR A 113 -55.52 -11.50 -5.31
C THR A 113 -54.31 -10.80 -4.71
N ILE A 114 -53.56 -11.53 -3.88
CA ILE A 114 -52.25 -11.11 -3.36
C ILE A 114 -51.38 -10.53 -4.48
N ASP A 115 -51.56 -11.01 -5.71
CA ASP A 115 -50.95 -10.47 -6.93
C ASP A 115 -51.24 -8.99 -7.18
N ARG A 116 -52.47 -8.49 -6.94
CA ARG A 116 -52.85 -7.08 -7.16
C ARG A 116 -52.34 -6.15 -6.05
N PHE A 117 -52.16 -6.69 -4.85
CA PHE A 117 -51.50 -5.97 -3.75
C PHE A 117 -49.98 -5.93 -3.97
N ILE A 118 -49.39 -7.03 -4.43
CA ILE A 118 -47.99 -7.09 -4.85
C ILE A 118 -47.75 -6.19 -6.06
N GLU A 119 -48.66 -6.13 -7.04
CA GLU A 119 -48.60 -5.19 -8.16
C GLU A 119 -48.59 -3.75 -7.68
N LYS A 120 -49.55 -3.35 -6.83
CA LYS A 120 -49.58 -1.98 -6.30
C LYS A 120 -48.36 -1.62 -5.44
N VAL A 121 -47.87 -2.56 -4.65
CA VAL A 121 -46.65 -2.35 -3.84
C VAL A 121 -45.43 -2.28 -4.75
N ASN A 122 -45.34 -3.10 -5.79
CA ASN A 122 -44.27 -3.04 -6.78
C ASN A 122 -44.34 -1.74 -7.59
N ASP A 123 -45.52 -1.31 -8.03
CA ASP A 123 -45.71 -0.04 -8.75
C ASP A 123 -45.31 1.15 -7.87
N GLU A 124 -45.71 1.18 -6.60
CA GLU A 124 -45.33 2.24 -5.66
C GLU A 124 -43.84 2.18 -5.28
N PHE A 125 -43.25 0.99 -5.22
CA PHE A 125 -41.81 0.81 -5.07
C PHE A 125 -41.04 1.23 -6.33
N ASP A 126 -41.55 0.95 -7.52
CA ASP A 126 -40.95 1.31 -8.80
C ASP A 126 -40.99 2.82 -8.99
N ASP A 127 -42.11 3.48 -8.70
CA ASP A 127 -42.24 4.95 -8.67
C ASP A 127 -41.25 5.58 -7.68
N ARG A 128 -41.10 4.97 -6.50
CA ARG A 128 -40.17 5.46 -5.47
C ARG A 128 -38.70 5.21 -5.84
N ILE A 129 -38.40 4.08 -6.49
CA ILE A 129 -37.08 3.78 -7.03
C ILE A 129 -36.75 4.73 -8.17
N GLU A 130 -37.72 5.08 -9.00
CA GLU A 130 -37.55 6.02 -10.11
C GLU A 130 -37.29 7.44 -9.58
N LEU A 131 -38.04 7.88 -8.57
CA LEU A 131 -37.78 9.14 -7.86
C LEU A 131 -36.38 9.14 -7.24
N MET A 132 -36.00 8.06 -6.55
CA MET A 132 -34.67 7.94 -5.93
C MET A 132 -33.55 7.90 -6.97
N LYS A 133 -33.77 7.29 -8.15
CA LYS A 133 -32.81 7.31 -9.27
C LYS A 133 -32.63 8.72 -9.82
N GLU A 134 -33.71 9.51 -9.91
CA GLU A 134 -33.65 10.90 -10.38
C GLU A 134 -32.92 11.79 -9.35
N GLU A 135 -33.23 11.66 -8.07
CA GLU A 135 -32.51 12.35 -6.98
C GLU A 135 -31.01 11.99 -6.98
N MET A 136 -30.67 10.71 -7.15
CA MET A 136 -29.29 10.25 -7.26
C MET A 136 -28.60 10.79 -8.52
N ARG A 137 -29.33 10.96 -9.62
CA ARG A 137 -28.79 11.56 -10.86
C ARG A 137 -28.48 13.03 -10.66
N GLN A 138 -29.41 13.78 -10.06
CA GLN A 138 -29.22 15.20 -9.74
C GLN A 138 -28.06 15.40 -8.77
N TYR A 139 -27.99 14.59 -7.71
CA TYR A 139 -26.89 14.63 -6.75
C TYR A 139 -25.53 14.33 -7.41
N LYS A 140 -25.50 13.34 -8.33
CA LYS A 140 -24.29 13.03 -9.10
C LYS A 140 -23.89 14.18 -10.02
N GLU A 141 -24.83 14.84 -10.69
CA GLU A 141 -24.56 16.00 -11.55
C GLU A 141 -24.04 17.20 -10.75
N GLU A 142 -24.62 17.48 -9.58
CA GLU A 142 -24.16 18.54 -8.69
C GLU A 142 -22.73 18.27 -8.19
N LEU A 143 -22.43 17.02 -7.80
CA LEU A 143 -21.10 16.61 -7.38
C LEU A 143 -20.07 16.74 -8.52
N LEU A 144 -20.46 16.39 -9.75
CA LEU A 144 -19.63 16.57 -10.94
C LEU A 144 -19.35 18.05 -11.23
N GLN A 145 -20.37 18.90 -11.16
CA GLN A 145 -20.20 20.35 -11.35
C GLN A 145 -19.32 20.96 -10.26
N GLU A 146 -19.49 20.55 -9.00
CA GLU A 146 -18.65 21.01 -7.90
C GLU A 146 -17.19 20.57 -8.12
N PHE A 147 -16.99 19.32 -8.54
CA PHE A 147 -15.66 18.81 -8.88
C PHE A 147 -15.03 19.57 -10.04
N GLU A 148 -15.76 19.80 -11.15
CA GLU A 148 -15.28 20.58 -12.28
C GLU A 148 -14.92 22.01 -11.89
N ASN A 149 -15.76 22.67 -11.08
CA ASN A 149 -15.52 24.02 -10.59
C ASN A 149 -14.25 24.08 -9.72
N ARG A 150 -14.07 23.12 -8.80
CA ARG A 150 -12.84 23.01 -7.98
C ARG A 150 -11.61 22.73 -8.84
N THR A 151 -11.74 21.84 -9.83
CA THR A 151 -10.64 21.46 -10.73
C THR A 151 -10.22 22.63 -11.62
N ARG A 152 -11.18 23.43 -12.09
CA ARG A 152 -10.94 24.67 -12.86
C ARG A 152 -10.28 25.75 -12.02
N LEU A 153 -10.54 25.82 -10.71
CA LEU A 153 -9.86 26.75 -9.80
C LEU A 153 -8.46 26.27 -9.37
N ALA A 154 -8.24 24.96 -9.27
CA ALA A 154 -7.03 24.38 -8.69
C ALA A 154 -5.90 24.11 -9.70
N LEU A 155 -6.22 24.00 -11.00
CA LEU A 155 -5.24 23.76 -12.04
C LEU A 155 -5.05 25.02 -12.90
N PRO A 156 -3.81 25.54 -13.05
CA PRO A 156 -3.53 26.53 -14.08
C PRO A 156 -3.88 25.97 -15.45
N ASP A 157 -4.32 26.84 -16.37
CA ASP A 157 -4.60 26.50 -17.76
C ASP A 157 -3.46 25.60 -18.31
N PRO A 158 -3.78 24.46 -18.96
CA PRO A 158 -2.78 23.54 -19.49
C PRO A 158 -1.68 24.22 -20.32
N GLU A 159 -2.00 25.33 -20.98
CA GLU A 159 -1.03 26.08 -21.79
C GLU A 159 -0.05 26.90 -20.95
N VAL A 160 -0.50 27.45 -19.81
CA VAL A 160 0.37 28.13 -18.84
C VAL A 160 1.34 27.13 -18.21
N ARG A 161 0.86 25.94 -17.88
CA ARG A 161 1.72 24.86 -17.34
C ARG A 161 2.81 24.44 -18.31
N LYS A 162 2.49 24.29 -19.60
CA LYS A 162 3.48 23.97 -20.63
C LYS A 162 4.52 25.09 -20.79
N GLN A 163 4.10 26.35 -20.69
CA GLN A 163 5.02 27.49 -20.77
C GLN A 163 5.96 27.51 -19.57
N GLU A 164 5.46 27.33 -18.35
CA GLU A 164 6.28 27.25 -17.13
C GLU A 164 7.23 26.04 -17.14
N GLU A 165 6.80 24.89 -17.66
CA GLU A 165 7.65 23.71 -17.83
C GLU A 165 8.74 23.95 -18.88
N ALA A 166 8.40 24.59 -20.00
CA ALA A 166 9.36 24.95 -21.04
C ALA A 166 10.38 25.99 -20.55
N GLU A 167 9.96 26.97 -19.75
CA GLU A 167 10.84 27.97 -19.16
C GLU A 167 11.78 27.34 -18.13
N ARG A 168 11.26 26.48 -17.24
CA ARG A 168 12.11 25.69 -16.31
C ARG A 168 13.10 24.78 -17.05
N ALA A 169 12.68 24.15 -18.14
CA ALA A 169 13.56 23.32 -18.94
C ALA A 169 14.69 24.14 -19.60
N LYS A 170 14.39 25.35 -20.07
CA LYS A 170 15.40 26.28 -20.60
C LYS A 170 16.38 26.73 -19.52
N GLU A 171 15.90 27.13 -18.35
CA GLU A 171 16.74 27.54 -17.23
C GLU A 171 17.65 26.40 -16.75
N ALA A 172 17.11 25.17 -16.66
CA ALA A 172 17.89 23.98 -16.32
C ALA A 172 18.97 23.67 -17.37
N ALA A 173 18.63 23.79 -18.67
CA ALA A 173 19.59 23.58 -19.75
C ALA A 173 20.70 24.65 -19.76
N GLU A 174 20.38 25.90 -19.43
CA GLU A 174 21.36 26.99 -19.32
C GLU A 174 22.31 26.77 -18.13
N LYS A 175 21.78 26.39 -16.97
CA LYS A 175 22.59 26.03 -15.79
C LYS A 175 23.51 24.85 -16.09
N ALA A 176 23.00 23.80 -16.75
CA ALA A 176 23.81 22.64 -17.12
C ALA A 176 24.96 23.00 -18.07
N LYS A 177 24.70 23.87 -19.07
CA LYS A 177 25.76 24.37 -19.97
C LYS A 177 26.81 25.20 -19.23
N ALA A 178 26.39 26.09 -18.34
CA ALA A 178 27.30 26.91 -17.55
C ALA A 178 28.17 26.05 -16.61
N GLU A 179 27.61 24.99 -16.03
CA GLU A 179 28.35 24.04 -15.20
C GLU A 179 29.34 23.19 -16.02
N GLU A 180 28.95 22.74 -17.21
CA GLU A 180 29.84 22.03 -18.14
C GLU A 180 31.03 22.91 -18.58
N GLU A 181 30.79 24.20 -18.85
CA GLU A 181 31.85 25.14 -19.22
C GLU A 181 32.84 25.37 -18.08
N ARG A 182 32.34 25.53 -16.85
CA ARG A 182 33.18 25.63 -15.64
C ARG A 182 34.01 24.37 -15.42
N GLU A 183 33.43 23.19 -15.64
CA GLU A 183 34.17 21.94 -15.52
C GLU A 183 35.27 21.81 -16.57
N LYS A 184 35.01 22.21 -17.82
CA LYS A 184 36.03 22.27 -18.86
C LYS A 184 37.15 23.25 -18.53
N GLU A 185 36.83 24.38 -17.91
CA GLU A 185 37.83 25.35 -17.45
C GLU A 185 38.70 24.75 -16.33
N ARG A 186 38.09 24.13 -15.32
CA ARG A 186 38.83 23.40 -14.26
C ARG A 186 39.75 22.32 -14.82
N GLN A 187 39.29 21.55 -15.81
CA GLN A 187 40.09 20.52 -16.45
C GLN A 187 41.28 21.11 -17.21
N LYS A 188 41.08 22.21 -17.95
CA LYS A 188 42.18 22.93 -18.62
C LYS A 188 43.20 23.49 -17.63
N GLU A 189 42.75 24.06 -16.51
CA GLU A 189 43.64 24.55 -15.46
C GLU A 189 44.46 23.42 -14.83
N ALA A 190 43.83 22.29 -14.52
CA ALA A 190 44.52 21.11 -14.01
C ALA A 190 45.53 20.55 -15.01
N GLU A 191 45.18 20.50 -16.30
CA GLU A 191 46.08 20.07 -17.37
C GLU A 191 47.30 21.00 -17.49
N LEU A 192 47.08 22.32 -17.43
CA LEU A 192 48.15 23.32 -17.45
C LEU A 192 49.08 23.18 -16.25
N LEU A 193 48.55 22.93 -15.05
CA LEU A 193 49.34 22.70 -13.84
C LEU A 193 50.18 21.42 -13.92
N ILE A 194 49.61 20.33 -14.42
CA ILE A 194 50.35 19.08 -14.63
C ILE A 194 51.48 19.31 -15.63
N ARG A 195 51.20 20.01 -16.74
CA ARG A 195 52.18 20.33 -17.76
C ARG A 195 53.30 21.22 -17.23
N SER A 196 52.98 22.25 -16.43
CA SER A 196 54.01 23.11 -15.83
C SER A 196 54.90 22.31 -14.89
N TYR A 197 54.32 21.44 -14.06
CA TYR A 197 55.07 20.57 -13.16
C TYR A 197 56.01 19.60 -13.91
N GLN A 198 55.56 19.02 -15.02
CA GLN A 198 56.39 18.17 -15.88
C GLN A 198 57.58 18.94 -16.48
N VAL A 199 57.34 20.18 -16.94
CA VAL A 199 58.40 21.05 -17.46
C VAL A 199 59.41 21.38 -16.37
N ASP A 200 58.94 21.71 -15.16
CA ASP A 200 59.81 22.03 -14.02
C ASP A 200 60.66 20.82 -13.60
N ILE A 201 60.08 19.62 -13.57
CA ILE A 201 60.82 18.37 -13.35
C ILE A 201 61.92 18.21 -14.40
N HIS A 202 61.58 18.35 -15.68
CA HIS A 202 62.52 18.16 -16.77
C HIS A 202 63.69 19.18 -16.73
N ILE A 203 63.37 20.45 -16.47
CA ILE A 203 64.39 21.50 -16.32
C ILE A 203 65.30 21.20 -15.13
N THR A 204 64.73 20.75 -14.01
CA THR A 204 65.49 20.41 -12.80
C THR A 204 66.41 19.22 -13.04
N GLU A 205 65.90 18.16 -13.68
CA GLU A 205 66.67 16.98 -14.06
C GLU A 205 67.84 17.36 -14.98
N MET A 206 67.58 18.20 -16.00
CA MET A 206 68.62 18.70 -16.91
C MET A 206 69.73 19.46 -16.18
N ARG A 207 69.37 20.33 -15.22
CA ARG A 207 70.33 21.08 -14.41
C ARG A 207 71.18 20.13 -13.55
N LEU A 208 70.54 19.20 -12.84
CA LEU A 208 71.23 18.21 -12.00
C LEU A 208 72.14 17.29 -12.82
N LYS A 209 71.70 16.84 -14.00
CA LYS A 209 72.54 16.08 -14.93
C LYS A 209 73.80 16.85 -15.32
N ASN A 210 73.67 18.15 -15.62
CA ASN A 210 74.82 18.97 -15.98
C ASN A 210 75.78 19.18 -14.79
N GLU A 211 75.26 19.37 -13.58
CA GLU A 211 76.07 19.46 -12.36
C GLU A 211 76.82 18.15 -12.09
N LEU A 212 76.13 17.01 -12.16
CA LEU A 212 76.73 15.68 -11.96
C LEU A 212 77.76 15.35 -13.04
N LYS A 213 77.55 15.77 -14.29
CA LYS A 213 78.57 15.63 -15.35
C LYS A 213 79.83 16.40 -15.00
N ARG A 214 79.70 17.63 -14.50
CA ARG A 214 80.86 18.43 -14.07
C ARG A 214 81.58 17.78 -12.89
N GLU A 215 80.84 17.29 -11.89
CA GLU A 215 81.42 16.55 -10.77
C GLU A 215 82.14 15.28 -11.22
N ALA A 216 81.57 14.53 -12.16
CA ALA A 216 82.20 13.34 -12.74
C ALA A 216 83.47 13.69 -13.53
N GLU A 217 83.48 14.80 -14.28
CA GLU A 217 84.67 15.29 -14.97
C GLU A 217 85.78 15.67 -13.99
N GLU A 218 85.44 16.35 -12.89
CA GLU A 218 86.37 16.70 -11.81
C GLU A 218 86.91 15.45 -11.10
N GLU A 219 86.07 14.43 -10.87
CA GLU A 219 86.46 13.17 -10.25
C GLU A 219 87.38 12.35 -11.16
N TRP A 220 87.05 12.25 -12.44
CA TRP A 220 87.87 11.57 -13.45
C TRP A 220 89.23 12.25 -13.64
N ALA A 221 89.29 13.58 -13.54
CA ALA A 221 90.55 14.32 -13.65
C ALA A 221 91.55 13.98 -12.53
N LYS A 222 91.10 13.46 -11.38
CA LYS A 222 91.97 13.05 -10.27
C LYS A 222 92.76 11.78 -10.59
N ASP A 223 92.13 10.79 -11.23
CA ASP A 223 92.77 9.53 -11.64
C ASP A 223 92.24 9.02 -12.99
N PRO A 224 92.67 9.63 -14.11
CA PRO A 224 92.16 9.29 -15.43
C PRO A 224 92.80 8.00 -15.95
N ALA A 225 92.00 7.11 -16.53
CA ALA A 225 92.52 5.95 -17.26
C ALA A 225 93.30 6.42 -18.50
N LYS A 226 94.50 5.85 -18.70
CA LYS A 226 95.39 6.22 -19.81
C LYS A 226 95.62 5.03 -20.74
N ILE A 227 95.71 5.30 -22.04
CA ILE A 227 96.04 4.36 -23.12
C ILE A 227 97.36 4.73 -23.79
N GLY A 228 98.05 3.75 -24.34
CA GLY A 228 99.30 3.93 -25.10
C GLY A 228 100.56 3.54 -24.32
N PHE A 229 101.47 2.81 -24.98
CA PHE A 229 102.70 2.27 -24.38
C PHE A 229 103.85 3.28 -24.34
N ILE A 230 103.89 4.25 -25.26
CA ILE A 230 104.99 5.23 -25.42
C ILE A 230 104.55 6.65 -25.06
N LEU A 231 103.34 7.05 -25.43
CA LEU A 231 102.73 8.32 -25.05
C LEU A 231 101.37 8.04 -24.43
N LYS A 232 101.29 8.12 -23.10
CA LYS A 232 100.05 7.85 -22.36
C LYS A 232 99.07 9.00 -22.59
N ARG A 233 97.97 8.74 -23.30
CA ARG A 233 96.85 9.67 -23.50
C ARG A 233 95.63 9.20 -22.74
N GLU A 234 94.75 10.11 -22.38
CA GLU A 234 93.50 9.80 -21.70
C GLU A 234 92.58 8.92 -22.58
N ASP A 235 91.95 7.93 -21.96
CA ASP A 235 90.94 7.09 -22.61
C ASP A 235 89.60 7.85 -22.65
N THR A 236 89.30 8.48 -23.79
CA THR A 236 88.07 9.25 -23.96
C THR A 236 86.82 8.38 -23.96
N ALA A 237 86.90 7.12 -24.38
CA ALA A 237 85.75 6.21 -24.37
C ALA A 237 85.40 5.79 -22.94
N LYS A 238 86.40 5.44 -22.13
CA LYS A 238 86.18 5.15 -20.70
C LYS A 238 85.76 6.36 -19.91
N LYS A 239 86.24 7.56 -20.26
CA LYS A 239 85.77 8.81 -19.66
C LYS A 239 84.27 9.01 -19.87
N VAL A 240 83.78 8.85 -21.11
CA VAL A 240 82.35 9.00 -21.42
C VAL A 240 81.51 7.95 -20.69
N GLN A 241 81.98 6.69 -20.63
CA GLN A 241 81.32 5.64 -19.85
C GLN A 241 81.26 6.01 -18.36
N PHE A 242 82.39 6.38 -17.76
CA PHE A 242 82.46 6.79 -16.36
C PHE A 242 81.52 7.95 -16.03
N ILE A 243 81.50 9.00 -16.87
CA ILE A 243 80.63 10.16 -16.65
C ILE A 243 79.15 9.75 -16.72
N ASN A 244 78.76 8.93 -17.69
CA ASN A 244 77.37 8.46 -17.80
C ASN A 244 76.98 7.59 -16.60
N ASP A 245 77.82 6.61 -16.24
CA ASP A 245 77.59 5.72 -15.10
C ASP A 245 77.51 6.52 -13.77
N TYR A 246 78.35 7.54 -13.62
CA TYR A 246 78.32 8.42 -12.46
C TYR A 246 77.01 9.22 -12.39
N VAL A 247 76.55 9.79 -13.51
CA VAL A 247 75.28 10.54 -13.57
C VAL A 247 74.11 9.61 -13.27
N ASP A 248 74.02 8.45 -13.92
CA ASP A 248 72.90 7.52 -13.76
C ASP A 248 72.80 6.98 -12.33
N LYS A 249 73.95 6.79 -11.65
CA LYS A 249 73.99 6.35 -10.26
C LYS A 249 73.50 7.40 -9.27
N HIS A 250 73.85 8.68 -9.46
CA HIS A 250 73.61 9.74 -8.46
C HIS A 250 72.39 10.62 -8.76
N LEU A 251 71.89 10.61 -10.00
CA LEU A 251 70.74 11.42 -10.39
C LEU A 251 69.45 11.10 -9.62
N PRO A 252 69.07 9.83 -9.39
CA PRO A 252 67.84 9.51 -8.65
C PRO A 252 67.85 10.09 -7.22
N GLU A 253 68.98 9.98 -6.52
CA GLU A 253 69.15 10.48 -5.15
C GLU A 253 69.10 12.02 -5.10
N ARG A 254 69.78 12.69 -6.06
CA ARG A 254 69.75 14.17 -6.17
C ARG A 254 68.35 14.68 -6.50
N MET A 255 67.62 13.98 -7.37
CA MET A 255 66.23 14.30 -7.70
C MET A 255 65.33 14.12 -6.47
N GLU A 256 65.41 12.97 -5.79
CA GLU A 256 64.62 12.70 -4.60
C GLU A 256 64.87 13.74 -3.50
N LYS A 257 66.12 14.14 -3.28
CA LYS A 257 66.47 15.20 -2.32
C LYS A 257 65.84 16.54 -2.72
N LYS A 258 65.87 16.90 -4.00
CA LYS A 258 65.34 18.19 -4.49
C LYS A 258 63.83 18.32 -4.41
N PHE A 259 63.07 17.23 -4.45
CA PHE A 259 61.60 17.24 -4.33
C PHE A 259 61.09 16.93 -2.91
N LYS A 260 61.98 16.64 -1.95
CA LYS A 260 61.66 16.45 -0.53
C LYS A 260 61.92 17.68 0.34
N GLU A 261 62.78 18.60 -0.10
CA GLU A 261 62.99 19.94 0.50
C GLU A 261 61.84 20.88 0.17
#